data_AF-A0A497MQ02-F1
#
_entry.id   AF-A0A497MQ02-F1
#
_cell.length_a   1.000
_cell.length_b   1.000
_cell.length_c   1.000
_cell.angle_alpha   90.00
_cell.angle_beta   90.00
_cell.angle_gamma   90.00
#
_symmetry.space_group_name_H-M   'P 1'
#
loop_
_entity.id
_entity.type
_entity.pdbx_description
1 polymer ?
#
loop_
_entity_poly.entity_id
_entity_poly.type
_entity_poly.pdbx_seq_one_letter_code
_entity_poly.pdbx_strand_id
1 'polypeptide(L)'
;MTEETELLDPQELFQSLFKTEKYRQRISQMVLANKTSLLVDFLDIVSLDSALAMNLLNEPDKYLSYANRAAYAQLQIEDPEYSEKIDMVTVRLTGLPETTSLRALGSANIGKLVMVEGIVVRATPVRPMVMQAAFRCKRCGNIMRVN
;
A
#
# COMPACT_ATOMS: atom_id res chain seq x y z
N MET A 1 0.61 -16.51 -34.65
CA MET A 1 -0.60 -16.11 -33.92
C MET A 1 -0.36 -16.43 -32.45
N THR A 2 0.45 -15.60 -31.79
CA THR A 2 0.70 -15.68 -30.36
C THR A 2 -0.26 -14.70 -29.72
N GLU A 3 -1.21 -15.25 -28.98
CA GLU A 3 -2.23 -14.52 -28.26
C GLU A 3 -1.57 -13.47 -27.36
N GLU A 4 -1.81 -12.20 -27.67
CA GLU A 4 -1.60 -11.11 -26.74
C GLU A 4 -2.52 -11.37 -25.55
N THR A 5 -1.97 -11.92 -24.47
CA THR A 5 -2.66 -11.94 -23.18
C THR A 5 -2.86 -10.47 -22.82
N GLU A 6 -4.09 -9.97 -22.90
CA GLU A 6 -4.45 -8.64 -22.45
C GLU A 6 -3.95 -8.48 -21.00
N LEU A 7 -2.85 -7.76 -20.82
CA LEU A 7 -2.31 -7.44 -19.51
C LEU A 7 -3.29 -6.45 -18.88
N LEU A 8 -4.26 -6.96 -18.11
CA LEU A 8 -5.11 -6.09 -17.30
C LEU A 8 -4.23 -5.19 -16.43
N ASP A 9 -4.58 -3.91 -16.35
CA ASP A 9 -3.86 -2.94 -15.53
C ASP A 9 -3.88 -3.42 -14.05
N PRO A 10 -2.72 -3.55 -13.39
CA PRO A 10 -2.65 -3.92 -11.98
C PRO A 10 -3.59 -3.09 -11.09
N GLN A 11 -3.81 -1.82 -11.43
CA GLN A 11 -4.73 -0.96 -10.69
C GLN A 11 -6.19 -1.42 -10.82
N GLU A 12 -6.63 -1.85 -12.00
CA GLU A 12 -8.00 -2.36 -12.22
C GLU A 12 -8.26 -3.67 -11.47
N LEU A 13 -7.25 -4.54 -11.39
CA LEU A 13 -7.33 -5.75 -10.57
C LEU A 13 -7.50 -5.41 -9.09
N PHE A 14 -6.73 -4.46 -8.55
CA PHE A 14 -6.96 -4.02 -7.17
C PHE A 14 -8.33 -3.36 -6.98
N GLN A 15 -8.83 -2.61 -7.97
CA GLN A 15 -10.17 -2.05 -7.89
C GLN A 15 -11.25 -3.14 -7.84
N SER A 16 -11.12 -4.21 -8.64
CA SER A 16 -12.07 -5.32 -8.60
C SER A 16 -12.05 -6.02 -7.23
N LEU A 17 -10.87 -6.18 -6.63
CA LEU A 17 -10.72 -6.68 -5.27
C LEU A 17 -11.47 -5.81 -4.25
N PHE A 18 -11.23 -4.50 -4.26
CA PHE A 18 -11.82 -3.58 -3.28
C PHE A 18 -13.32 -3.33 -3.47
N LYS A 19 -13.85 -3.61 -4.67
CA LYS A 19 -15.30 -3.66 -4.92
C LYS A 19 -15.98 -4.88 -4.29
N THR A 20 -15.24 -5.85 -3.76
CA THR A 20 -15.84 -6.98 -3.04
C THR A 20 -16.44 -6.52 -1.70
N GLU A 21 -17.58 -7.09 -1.31
CA GLU A 21 -18.29 -6.74 -0.08
C GLU A 21 -17.40 -6.80 1.18
N LYS A 22 -16.54 -7.82 1.27
CA LYS A 22 -15.53 -7.99 2.33
C LYS A 22 -14.67 -6.73 2.51
N TYR A 23 -14.24 -6.11 1.41
CA TYR A 23 -13.34 -4.96 1.43
C TYR A 23 -14.08 -3.63 1.57
N ARG A 24 -15.28 -3.50 1.00
CA ARG A 24 -16.15 -2.35 1.27
C ARG A 24 -16.44 -2.21 2.76
N GLN A 25 -16.82 -3.30 3.42
CA GLN A 25 -17.05 -3.32 4.88
C GLN A 25 -15.80 -2.92 5.66
N ARG A 26 -14.61 -3.39 5.25
CA ARG A 26 -13.34 -3.00 5.88
C ARG A 26 -13.03 -1.51 5.67
N ILE A 27 -13.33 -0.96 4.50
CA ILE A 27 -13.17 0.47 4.21
C ILE A 27 -14.13 1.29 5.09
N SER A 28 -15.40 0.91 5.20
CA SER A 28 -16.35 1.61 6.10
C SER A 28 -15.89 1.55 7.56
N GLN A 29 -15.39 0.39 8.03
CA GLN A 29 -14.84 0.26 9.38
C GLN A 29 -13.59 1.14 9.60
N MET A 30 -12.73 1.26 8.58
CA MET A 30 -11.56 2.14 8.61
C MET A 30 -11.97 3.60 8.81
N VAL A 31 -12.99 4.07 8.07
CA VAL A 31 -13.54 5.43 8.19
C VAL A 31 -14.10 5.68 9.58
N LEU A 32 -14.93 4.77 10.11
CA LEU A 32 -15.51 4.89 11.45
C LEU A 32 -14.43 4.96 12.55
N ALA A 33 -13.31 4.28 12.34
CA ALA A 33 -12.17 4.29 13.26
C ALA A 33 -11.22 5.48 13.07
N ASN A 34 -11.50 6.41 12.14
CA ASN A 34 -10.60 7.49 11.72
C ASN A 34 -9.18 7.00 11.38
N LYS A 35 -9.10 5.85 10.69
CA LYS A 35 -7.84 5.27 10.24
C LYS A 35 -7.61 5.57 8.76
N THR A 36 -6.36 5.47 8.34
CA THR A 36 -5.93 5.63 6.93
C THR A 36 -5.31 4.35 6.36
N SER A 37 -5.38 3.25 7.11
CA SER A 37 -4.76 1.97 6.74
C SER A 37 -5.81 0.88 6.48
N LEU A 38 -5.75 0.25 5.31
CA LEU A 38 -6.62 -0.86 4.93
C LEU A 38 -5.85 -2.19 5.01
N LEU A 39 -6.34 -3.15 5.80
CA LEU A 39 -5.74 -4.49 5.87
C LEU A 39 -6.26 -5.38 4.74
N VAL A 40 -5.34 -5.99 4.00
CA VAL A 40 -5.60 -6.86 2.85
C VAL A 40 -4.92 -8.20 3.05
N ASP A 41 -5.69 -9.27 2.90
CA ASP A 41 -5.16 -10.62 2.99
C ASP A 41 -4.45 -10.98 1.68
N PHE A 42 -3.22 -11.46 1.77
CA PHE A 42 -2.44 -11.83 0.59
C PHE A 42 -3.09 -12.99 -0.16
N LEU A 43 -3.81 -13.88 0.53
CA LEU A 43 -4.53 -14.98 -0.13
C LEU A 43 -5.61 -14.47 -1.09
N ASP A 44 -6.30 -13.38 -0.75
CA ASP A 44 -7.32 -12.81 -1.64
C ASP A 44 -6.68 -12.27 -2.93
N ILE A 45 -5.45 -11.75 -2.86
CA ILE A 45 -4.70 -11.29 -4.03
C ILE A 45 -4.30 -12.47 -4.90
N VAL A 46 -3.80 -13.55 -4.30
CA VAL A 46 -3.43 -14.79 -5.02
C VAL A 46 -4.65 -15.41 -5.71
N SER A 47 -5.80 -15.45 -5.04
CA SER A 47 -7.06 -15.97 -5.58
C SER A 47 -7.62 -15.12 -6.72
N LEU A 48 -7.35 -13.81 -6.72
CA LEU A 48 -7.73 -12.92 -7.81
C LEU A 48 -6.83 -13.14 -9.03
N ASP A 49 -5.52 -12.99 -8.85
CA ASP A 49 -4.54 -13.14 -9.90
C ASP A 49 -3.17 -13.50 -9.33
N SER A 50 -2.66 -14.67 -9.70
CA SER A 50 -1.37 -15.17 -9.20
C SER A 50 -0.17 -14.39 -9.76
N ALA A 51 -0.28 -13.81 -10.96
CA ALA A 51 0.78 -13.00 -11.53
C ALA A 51 0.90 -11.65 -10.80
N LEU A 52 -0.22 -11.02 -10.45
CA LEU A 52 -0.29 -9.83 -9.61
C LEU A 52 0.36 -10.08 -8.25
N ALA A 53 0.03 -11.20 -7.60
CA ALA A 53 0.63 -11.58 -6.32
C ALA A 53 2.15 -11.78 -6.42
N MET A 54 2.62 -12.46 -7.47
CA MET A 54 4.06 -12.67 -7.69
C MET A 54 4.79 -11.37 -7.97
N ASN A 55 4.22 -10.49 -8.79
CA ASN A 55 4.81 -9.19 -9.09
C ASN A 55 4.83 -8.27 -7.86
N LEU A 56 3.80 -8.31 -7.02
CA LEU A 56 3.76 -7.59 -5.74
C LEU A 56 4.86 -8.05 -4.78
N LEU A 57 5.23 -9.33 -4.78
CA LEU A 57 6.36 -9.83 -3.99
C LEU A 57 7.72 -9.34 -4.54
N ASN A 58 7.84 -9.18 -5.86
CA ASN A 58 9.10 -8.79 -6.51
C ASN A 58 9.32 -7.28 -6.59
N GLU A 59 8.25 -6.49 -6.77
CA GLU A 59 8.28 -5.02 -6.91
C GLU A 59 7.25 -4.34 -5.99
N PRO A 60 7.31 -4.54 -4.66
CA PRO A 60 6.29 -4.09 -3.72
C PRO A 60 6.02 -2.59 -3.78
N ASP A 61 7.05 -1.74 -3.91
CA ASP A 61 6.89 -0.28 -3.92
C ASP A 61 5.97 0.18 -5.06
N LYS A 62 6.13 -0.45 -6.23
CA LYS A 62 5.32 -0.16 -7.42
C LYS A 62 3.90 -0.71 -7.24
N TYR A 63 3.75 -1.98 -6.86
CA TYR A 63 2.43 -2.61 -6.79
C TYR A 63 1.58 -2.16 -5.61
N LEU A 64 2.19 -1.82 -4.46
CA LEU A 64 1.49 -1.18 -3.35
C LEU A 64 1.01 0.22 -3.74
N SER A 65 1.71 0.94 -4.62
CA SER A 65 1.24 2.24 -5.11
C SER A 65 -0.08 2.12 -5.89
N TYR A 66 -0.22 1.08 -6.74
CA TYR A 66 -1.47 0.77 -7.43
C TYR A 66 -2.57 0.37 -6.46
N ALA A 67 -2.27 -0.47 -5.47
CA ALA A 67 -3.20 -0.87 -4.43
C ALA A 67 -3.70 0.33 -3.61
N ASN A 68 -2.81 1.24 -3.20
CA ASN A 68 -3.17 2.45 -2.46
C ASN A 68 -4.12 3.35 -3.26
N ARG A 69 -3.83 3.56 -4.55
CA ARG A 69 -4.69 4.35 -5.45
C ARG A 69 -6.06 3.70 -5.65
N ALA A 70 -6.10 2.39 -5.86
CA ALA A 70 -7.34 1.65 -6.02
C ALA A 70 -8.19 1.68 -4.73
N ALA A 71 -7.57 1.53 -3.56
CA ALA A 71 -8.26 1.62 -2.27
C ALA A 71 -8.81 3.03 -2.02
N TYR A 72 -8.03 4.07 -2.35
CA TYR A 72 -8.47 5.45 -2.25
C TYR A 72 -9.63 5.76 -3.22
N ALA A 73 -9.56 5.27 -4.47
CA ALA A 73 -10.66 5.41 -5.42
C ALA A 73 -11.94 4.73 -4.94
N GLN A 74 -11.84 3.55 -4.30
CA GLN A 74 -13.00 2.91 -3.70
C GLN A 74 -13.54 3.72 -2.50
N LEU A 75 -12.66 4.27 -1.66
CA LEU A 75 -13.07 5.14 -0.56
C LEU A 75 -13.85 6.37 -1.04
N GLN A 76 -13.44 6.98 -2.15
CA GLN A 76 -14.16 8.13 -2.74
C GLN A 76 -15.61 7.79 -3.13
N ILE A 77 -15.90 6.53 -3.43
CA ILE A 77 -17.25 6.05 -3.76
C ILE A 77 -18.04 5.79 -2.47
N GLU A 78 -17.43 5.15 -1.47
CA GLU A 78 -18.09 4.77 -0.22
C GLU A 78 -18.33 5.96 0.72
N ASP A 79 -17.34 6.85 0.86
CA ASP A 79 -17.41 8.05 1.71
C ASP A 79 -16.59 9.20 1.10
N PRO A 80 -17.23 10.02 0.23
CA PRO A 80 -16.59 11.18 -0.39
C PRO A 80 -16.09 12.20 0.64
N GLU A 81 -16.85 12.44 1.71
CA GLU A 81 -16.54 13.48 2.70
C GLU A 81 -15.29 13.12 3.51
N TYR A 82 -15.13 11.84 3.88
CA TYR A 82 -13.93 11.38 4.55
C TYR A 82 -12.72 11.37 3.61
N SER A 83 -12.93 11.06 2.33
CA SER A 83 -11.85 11.05 1.34
C SER A 83 -11.17 12.42 1.18
N GLU A 84 -11.91 13.53 1.31
CA GLU A 84 -11.35 14.89 1.26
C GLU A 84 -10.49 15.24 2.48
N LYS A 85 -10.65 14.51 3.60
CA LYS A 85 -9.93 14.77 4.85
C LYS A 85 -8.58 14.05 4.91
N ILE A 86 -8.31 13.10 4.02
CA ILE A 86 -7.09 12.29 4.03
C ILE A 86 -6.38 12.35 2.68
N ASP A 87 -5.05 12.41 2.69
CA ASP A 87 -4.29 12.49 1.44
C ASP A 87 -4.16 11.14 0.72
N MET A 88 -4.18 10.04 1.47
CA MET A 88 -3.99 8.70 0.92
C MET A 88 -4.52 7.59 1.84
N VAL A 89 -4.90 6.46 1.23
CA VAL A 89 -5.11 5.19 1.93
C VAL A 89 -3.85 4.33 1.78
N THR A 90 -3.34 3.79 2.89
CA THR A 90 -2.20 2.87 2.88
C THR A 90 -2.70 1.43 3.02
N VAL A 91 -2.53 0.63 1.97
CA VAL A 91 -2.79 -0.80 1.99
C VAL A 91 -1.69 -1.51 2.77
N ARG A 92 -2.09 -2.38 3.70
CA ARG A 92 -1.22 -3.20 4.53
C ARG A 92 -1.55 -4.66 4.30
N LEU A 93 -0.54 -5.41 3.88
CA LEU A 93 -0.68 -6.83 3.56
C LEU A 93 -0.53 -7.67 4.83
N THR A 94 -1.35 -8.72 4.94
CA THR A 94 -1.30 -9.71 6.00
C THR A 94 -1.28 -11.12 5.42
N GLY A 95 -0.64 -12.05 6.10
CA GLY A 95 -0.69 -13.48 5.73
C GLY A 95 0.10 -13.82 4.47
N LEU A 96 1.33 -13.31 4.33
CA LEU A 96 2.22 -13.76 3.25
C LEU A 96 2.45 -15.28 3.37
N PRO A 97 2.61 -16.00 2.25
CA PRO A 97 2.71 -17.45 2.25
C PRO A 97 4.00 -17.97 2.91
N GLU A 98 5.07 -17.19 2.85
CA GLU A 98 6.38 -17.57 3.39
C GLU A 98 6.87 -16.59 4.45
N THR A 99 7.33 -17.13 5.58
CA THR A 99 8.05 -16.39 6.61
C THR A 99 9.55 -16.60 6.43
N THR A 100 10.28 -15.53 6.22
CA THR A 100 11.75 -15.54 6.12
C THR A 100 12.36 -15.36 7.51
N SER A 101 13.24 -16.29 7.89
CA SER A 101 14.05 -16.14 9.12
C SER A 101 14.97 -14.93 8.99
N LEU A 102 15.11 -14.14 10.07
CA LEU A 102 16.04 -13.00 10.11
C LEU A 102 17.49 -13.39 9.75
N ARG A 103 17.91 -14.63 10.04
CA ARG A 103 19.25 -15.13 9.71
C ARG A 103 19.43 -15.48 8.23
N ALA A 104 18.33 -15.67 7.51
CA ALA A 104 18.32 -16.03 6.09
C ALA A 104 18.20 -14.79 5.17
N LEU A 105 17.97 -13.60 5.73
CA LEU A 105 17.91 -12.36 4.94
C LEU A 105 19.26 -12.07 4.31
N GLY A 106 19.26 -11.90 2.98
CA GLY A 106 20.46 -11.60 2.21
C GLY A 106 20.19 -10.77 0.97
N SER A 107 21.17 -10.71 0.06
CA SER A 107 21.08 -9.93 -1.17
C SER A 107 19.90 -10.33 -2.06
N ALA A 108 19.46 -11.60 -2.01
CA ALA A 108 18.32 -12.11 -2.77
C ALA A 108 16.97 -11.47 -2.38
N ASN A 109 16.88 -10.84 -1.21
CA ASN A 109 15.67 -10.20 -0.70
C ASN A 109 15.64 -8.68 -0.94
N ILE A 110 16.69 -8.10 -1.52
CA ILE A 110 16.73 -6.66 -1.80
C ILE A 110 15.62 -6.28 -2.78
N GLY A 111 14.85 -5.25 -2.43
CA GLY A 111 13.74 -4.75 -3.24
C GLY A 111 12.51 -5.67 -3.27
N LYS A 112 12.49 -6.77 -2.50
CA LYS A 112 11.37 -7.70 -2.45
C LYS A 112 10.56 -7.57 -1.17
N LEU A 113 9.30 -7.99 -1.22
CA LEU A 113 8.45 -8.07 -0.05
C LEU A 113 8.78 -9.36 0.72
N VAL A 114 9.07 -9.24 2.01
CA VAL A 114 9.35 -10.37 2.89
C VAL A 114 8.56 -10.23 4.19
N MET A 115 8.10 -11.37 4.71
CA MET A 115 7.55 -11.46 6.06
C MET A 115 8.62 -12.04 6.98
N VAL A 116 8.77 -11.47 8.17
CA VAL A 116 9.77 -11.91 9.15
C VAL A 116 9.11 -12.12 10.50
N GLU A 117 9.63 -13.10 11.25
CA GLU A 117 9.21 -13.36 12.62
C GLU A 117 10.38 -13.14 13.58
N GLY A 118 10.10 -12.52 14.73
CA GLY A 118 11.11 -12.25 15.73
C GLY A 118 10.55 -11.58 16.99
N ILE A 119 11.41 -11.44 17.99
CA ILE A 119 11.09 -10.81 19.27
C ILE A 119 11.56 -9.36 19.25
N VAL A 120 10.69 -8.44 19.65
CA VAL A 120 11.06 -7.02 19.80
C VAL A 120 11.89 -6.84 21.07
N VAL A 121 13.20 -6.59 20.90
CA VAL A 121 14.14 -6.42 22.04
C VAL A 121 14.24 -4.96 22.49
N ARG A 122 14.06 -4.01 21.57
CA ARG A 122 14.17 -2.57 21.85
C ARG A 122 13.26 -1.78 20.92
N ALA A 123 12.54 -0.81 21.48
CA ALA A 123 11.82 0.22 20.75
C ALA A 123 12.44 1.59 21.06
N THR A 124 12.77 2.36 20.02
CA THR A 124 13.21 3.75 20.20
C THR A 124 12.01 4.67 20.43
N PRO A 125 12.17 5.80 21.15
CA PRO A 125 11.09 6.77 21.27
C PRO A 125 10.69 7.32 19.90
N VAL A 126 9.42 7.68 19.75
CA VAL A 126 8.89 8.27 18.52
C VAL A 126 9.55 9.62 18.29
N ARG A 127 10.08 9.83 17.07
CA ARG A 127 10.66 11.10 16.63
C ARG A 127 9.96 11.55 15.35
N PRO A 128 9.57 12.83 15.21
CA PRO A 128 8.99 13.32 13.98
C PRO A 128 10.02 13.26 12.84
N MET A 129 9.58 12.88 11.65
CA MET A 129 10.39 12.85 10.42
C MET A 129 9.91 13.95 9.48
N VAL A 130 10.84 14.66 8.84
CA VAL A 130 10.50 15.69 7.84
C VAL A 130 9.98 14.98 6.59
N MET A 131 8.69 15.18 6.28
CA MET A 131 8.03 14.60 5.10
C MET A 131 8.12 15.50 3.87
N GLN A 132 8.05 16.81 4.08
CA GLN A 132 8.17 17.82 3.02
C GLN A 132 8.97 19.00 3.54
N ALA A 133 9.93 19.46 2.75
CA ALA A 133 10.69 20.66 3.04
C ALA A 133 10.27 21.79 2.10
N ALA A 134 10.31 23.03 2.60
CA ALA A 134 10.09 24.20 1.76
C ALA A 134 11.04 25.32 2.15
N PHE A 135 11.65 25.95 1.15
CA PHE A 135 12.51 27.11 1.32
C PHE A 135 11.71 28.38 1.03
N ARG A 136 11.71 29.33 1.97
CA ARG A 136 11.14 30.65 1.76
C ARG A 136 12.25 31.65 1.42
N CYS A 137 12.18 32.25 0.23
CA CYS A 137 13.07 33.34 -0.15
C CYS A 137 12.83 34.56 0.74
N LYS A 138 13.89 35.06 1.40
CA LYS A 138 13.78 36.23 2.30
C LYS A 138 13.52 37.56 1.58
N ARG A 139 13.81 37.66 0.27
CA ARG A 139 13.65 38.91 -0.49
C ARG A 139 12.26 39.07 -1.09
N CYS A 140 11.73 38.03 -1.74
CA CYS A 140 10.44 38.08 -2.43
C CYS A 140 9.33 37.24 -1.77
N GLY A 141 9.64 36.52 -0.68
CA GLY A 141 8.67 35.67 0.01
C GLY A 141 8.31 34.36 -0.70
N ASN A 142 8.83 34.11 -1.90
CA ASN A 142 8.52 32.91 -2.68
C ASN A 142 8.85 31.62 -1.91
N ILE A 143 7.92 30.65 -1.92
CA ILE A 143 8.07 29.37 -1.23
C ILE A 143 8.34 28.29 -2.28
N MET A 144 9.53 27.70 -2.25
CA MET A 144 9.92 26.59 -3.10
C MET A 144 9.84 25.30 -2.28
N ARG A 145 8.91 24.42 -2.63
CA ARG A 145 8.81 23.08 -2.05
C ARG A 145 9.88 22.18 -2.66
N VAL A 146 10.52 21.37 -1.82
CA VAL A 146 11.49 20.35 -2.21
C VAL A 146 10.87 19.01 -1.85
N ASN A 147 10.55 18.23 -2.88
CA ASN A 147 10.05 16.86 -2.79
C ASN A 147 11.19 15.89 -3.05
#